data_AF-A0A6G2VXX9-F1
#
_entry.id   AF-A0A6G2VXX9-F1
#
_cell.length_a   1.000
_cell.length_b   1.000
_cell.length_c   1.000
_cell.angle_alpha   90.00
_cell.angle_beta   90.00
_cell.angle_gamma   90.00
#
_symmetry.space_group_name_H-M   'P 1'
#
loop_
_entity.id
_entity.type
_entity.pdbx_description
1 polymer ?
#
loop_
_entity_poly.entity_id
_entity_poly.type
_entity_poly.pdbx_seq_one_letter_code
_entity_poly.pdbx_strand_id
1 'polypeptide(L)'
;MSTAAPTRAPHSDVPTGHKPDEGRVGAGLFDPKQLLKSLPEAFRKLNPRVMVKSPVMFVVWIGSILTTVFSFQHASDWFGWTISAWLWLTVLFANLAEAVAEGRGKAQADTLRKAKTDTIARRLLKDGTEEQVPGTALTIGDLVVCEAGDVIPGDGDVVEGVASVDESAITGESAPVIRESGGDRCAVTGGTKVLSDRIVIKITTKPGETFIDRMINLVEGAARQKTPNEIALNILLASLTIVFLLAVATLPPFANFAGTHLTMVVLVALLVCLIPTTIGALLSAIGIA
;
A
#
# COMPACT_ATOMS: atom_id res chain seq x y z
N MET A 1 14.42 53.57 48.60
CA MET A 1 15.42 53.30 47.55
C MET A 1 15.88 51.86 47.71
N SER A 2 15.38 50.96 46.86
CA SER A 2 15.80 49.56 46.81
C SER A 2 15.98 49.21 45.33
N THR A 3 17.23 48.98 44.95
CA THR A 3 17.66 48.61 43.60
C THR A 3 17.61 47.09 43.46
N ALA A 4 16.60 46.57 42.76
CA ALA A 4 16.57 45.18 42.35
C ALA A 4 17.26 45.03 40.98
N ALA A 5 18.36 44.28 40.95
CA ALA A 5 19.03 43.86 39.72
C ALA A 5 18.19 42.80 38.99
N PRO A 6 18.14 42.78 37.65
CA PRO A 6 17.46 41.72 36.91
C PRO A 6 18.38 40.50 36.77
N THR A 7 17.85 39.34 37.12
CA THR A 7 18.48 38.02 36.97
C THR A 7 18.62 37.69 35.49
N ARG A 8 19.86 37.52 35.01
CA ARG A 8 20.20 37.10 33.65
C ARG A 8 20.12 35.57 33.58
N ALA A 9 19.27 35.02 32.71
CA ALA A 9 19.26 33.59 32.42
C ALA A 9 20.51 33.21 31.59
N PRO A 10 21.17 32.07 31.86
CA PRO A 10 22.39 31.67 31.17
C PRO A 10 22.08 30.78 29.94
N HIS A 11 22.81 31.03 28.86
CA HIS A 11 23.01 30.19 27.66
C HIS A 11 21.87 30.09 26.63
N SER A 12 21.88 31.03 25.69
CA SER A 12 21.82 30.72 24.25
C SER A 12 23.23 30.32 23.80
N ASP A 13 23.39 29.15 23.17
CA ASP A 13 24.37 28.86 22.10
C ASP A 13 24.38 27.36 21.79
N VAL A 14 23.39 26.90 21.03
CA VAL A 14 23.51 25.69 20.21
C VAL A 14 23.01 26.06 18.81
N PRO A 15 23.83 25.96 17.75
CA PRO A 15 23.35 26.20 16.40
C PRO A 15 22.47 25.01 15.99
N THR A 16 21.15 25.15 16.13
CA THR A 16 20.18 24.24 15.55
C THR A 16 20.13 24.43 14.04
N GLY A 17 21.16 23.93 13.36
CA GLY A 17 21.21 23.79 11.92
C GLY A 17 20.31 22.65 11.44
N HIS A 18 19.00 22.81 11.58
CA HIS A 18 18.04 22.05 10.79
C HIS A 18 17.09 23.05 10.16
N LYS A 19 17.40 23.43 8.92
CA LYS A 19 16.39 24.02 8.04
C LYS A 19 15.32 22.93 7.88
N PRO A 20 14.07 23.15 8.31
CA PRO A 20 13.01 22.26 7.89
C PRO A 20 12.97 22.39 6.37
N ASP A 21 13.19 21.28 5.68
CA ASP A 21 12.90 21.20 4.25
C ASP A 21 11.44 21.64 4.12
N GLU A 22 11.21 22.84 3.56
CA GLU A 22 9.90 23.31 3.13
C GLU A 22 9.48 22.51 1.87
N GLY A 23 9.60 21.19 1.91
CA GLY A 23 8.72 20.30 1.18
C GLY A 23 7.37 20.37 1.87
N ARG A 24 6.61 21.44 1.63
CA ARG A 24 5.15 21.40 1.78
C ARG A 24 4.72 20.11 1.08
N VAL A 25 4.37 19.09 1.88
CA VAL A 25 3.66 17.91 1.39
C VAL A 25 2.31 18.47 0.98
N GLY A 26 2.25 19.01 -0.23
CA GLY A 26 1.01 19.30 -0.90
C GLY A 26 0.27 17.98 -0.86
N ALA A 27 -0.88 17.98 -0.18
CA ALA A 27 -1.87 16.94 -0.34
C ALA A 27 -2.23 16.91 -1.84
N GLY A 28 -1.45 16.15 -2.61
CA GLY A 28 -1.57 16.04 -4.05
C GLY A 28 -2.76 15.15 -4.34
N LEU A 29 -3.96 15.73 -4.29
CA LEU A 29 -5.07 15.22 -5.08
C LEU A 29 -4.58 15.17 -6.53
N PHE A 30 -4.33 13.96 -7.03
CA PHE A 30 -3.84 13.65 -8.37
C PHE A 30 -2.38 14.04 -8.66
N ASP A 31 -1.44 13.12 -8.42
CA ASP A 31 -0.13 13.16 -9.10
C ASP A 31 -0.24 12.46 -10.47
N PRO A 32 -0.12 13.19 -11.60
CA PRO A 32 -0.17 12.60 -12.93
C PRO A 32 0.87 11.49 -13.14
N LYS A 33 2.02 11.58 -12.46
CA LYS A 33 3.06 10.54 -12.53
C LYS A 33 2.58 9.23 -11.89
N GLN A 34 1.77 9.32 -10.83
CA GLN A 34 1.18 8.14 -10.18
C GLN A 34 0.14 7.46 -11.07
N LEU A 35 -0.69 8.24 -11.77
CA LEU A 35 -1.63 7.71 -12.77
C LEU A 35 -0.87 6.98 -13.90
N LEU A 36 0.17 7.61 -14.44
CA LEU A 36 1.02 7.02 -15.48
C LEU A 36 1.73 5.74 -15.03
N LYS A 37 2.21 5.70 -13.78
CA LYS A 37 2.83 4.51 -13.21
C LYS A 37 1.84 3.35 -13.01
N SER A 38 0.56 3.67 -12.77
CA SER A 38 -0.49 2.68 -12.47
C SER A 38 -1.22 2.19 -13.73
N LEU A 39 -1.09 2.89 -14.87
CA LEU A 39 -1.71 2.51 -16.15
C LEU A 39 -1.39 1.06 -16.58
N PRO A 40 -0.13 0.58 -16.57
CA PRO A 40 0.17 -0.79 -16.97
C PRO A 40 -0.55 -1.84 -16.10
N GLU A 41 -0.70 -1.56 -14.81
CA GLU A 41 -1.41 -2.44 -13.87
C GLU A 41 -2.92 -2.43 -14.15
N ALA A 42 -3.50 -1.28 -14.47
CA ALA A 42 -4.90 -1.15 -14.87
C ALA A 42 -5.24 -1.99 -16.13
N PHE A 43 -4.35 -1.99 -17.14
CA PHE A 43 -4.50 -2.86 -18.30
C PHE A 43 -4.34 -4.34 -17.95
N ARG A 44 -3.44 -4.68 -17.02
CA ARG A 44 -3.28 -6.07 -16.53
C ARG A 44 -4.54 -6.60 -15.84
N LYS A 45 -5.27 -5.73 -15.14
CA LYS A 45 -6.55 -6.03 -14.48
C LYS A 45 -7.72 -6.28 -15.45
N LEU A 46 -7.57 -5.99 -16.74
CA LEU A 46 -8.53 -6.42 -17.78
C LEU A 46 -8.57 -7.94 -17.99
N ASN A 47 -7.66 -8.69 -17.36
CA ASN A 47 -7.66 -10.15 -17.44
C ASN A 47 -8.99 -10.71 -16.88
N PRO A 48 -9.68 -11.61 -17.61
CA PRO A 48 -10.96 -12.17 -17.18
C PRO A 48 -10.91 -12.82 -15.79
N ARG A 49 -9.76 -13.41 -15.40
CA ARG A 49 -9.59 -14.01 -14.07
C ARG A 49 -9.69 -13.01 -12.92
N VAL A 50 -9.34 -11.75 -13.18
CA VAL A 50 -9.43 -10.67 -12.18
C VAL A 50 -10.85 -10.09 -12.20
N MET A 51 -11.38 -9.80 -13.39
CA MET A 51 -12.71 -9.21 -13.56
C MET A 51 -13.84 -10.05 -12.93
N VAL A 52 -13.77 -11.38 -12.99
CA VAL A 52 -14.80 -12.27 -12.39
C VAL A 52 -14.98 -12.05 -10.87
N LYS A 53 -13.98 -11.50 -10.18
CA LYS A 53 -14.08 -11.18 -8.74
C LYS A 53 -14.96 -9.96 -8.44
N SER A 54 -15.27 -9.15 -9.46
CA SER A 54 -16.18 -8.01 -9.38
C SER A 54 -17.37 -8.21 -10.34
N PRO A 55 -18.51 -8.74 -9.86
CA PRO A 55 -19.64 -9.10 -10.71
C PRO A 55 -20.16 -7.94 -11.58
N VAL A 56 -20.19 -6.73 -11.02
CA VAL A 56 -20.61 -5.51 -11.72
C VAL A 56 -19.70 -5.21 -12.91
N MET A 57 -18.39 -5.09 -12.65
CA MET A 57 -17.43 -4.73 -13.71
C MET A 57 -17.28 -5.85 -14.73
N PHE A 58 -17.46 -7.11 -14.33
CA PHE A 58 -17.48 -8.24 -15.26
C PHE A 58 -18.60 -8.14 -16.30
N VAL A 59 -19.80 -7.71 -15.90
CA VAL A 59 -20.91 -7.51 -16.85
C VAL A 59 -20.61 -6.37 -17.82
N VAL A 60 -20.03 -5.26 -17.34
CA VAL A 60 -19.60 -4.14 -18.21
C VAL A 60 -18.51 -4.59 -19.19
N TRP A 61 -17.56 -5.42 -18.73
CA TRP A 61 -16.48 -5.97 -19.57
C TRP A 61 -17.04 -6.89 -20.67
N ILE A 62 -17.96 -7.80 -20.34
CA ILE A 62 -18.67 -8.62 -21.34
C ILE A 62 -19.46 -7.72 -22.31
N GLY A 63 -20.18 -6.72 -21.79
CA GLY A 63 -20.91 -5.77 -22.62
C GLY A 63 -20.01 -5.01 -23.59
N SER A 64 -18.81 -4.61 -23.15
CA SER A 64 -17.79 -3.95 -23.98
C SER A 64 -17.33 -4.87 -25.12
N ILE A 65 -17.08 -6.15 -24.82
CA ILE A 65 -16.72 -7.15 -25.84
C ILE A 65 -17.86 -7.35 -26.83
N LEU A 66 -19.09 -7.57 -26.34
CA LEU A 66 -20.26 -7.80 -27.19
C LEU A 66 -20.50 -6.61 -28.12
N THR A 67 -20.55 -5.38 -27.58
CA THR A 67 -20.76 -4.17 -28.39
C THR A 67 -19.66 -3.97 -29.43
N THR A 68 -18.42 -4.28 -29.09
CA THR A 68 -17.29 -4.25 -30.04
C THR A 68 -17.51 -5.25 -31.18
N VAL A 69 -17.86 -6.51 -30.87
CA VAL A 69 -18.12 -7.56 -31.87
C VAL A 69 -19.29 -7.19 -32.78
N PHE A 70 -20.38 -6.66 -32.22
CA PHE A 70 -21.53 -6.22 -33.02
C PHE A 70 -21.24 -4.98 -33.88
N SER A 71 -20.36 -4.08 -33.41
CA SER A 71 -19.92 -2.90 -34.18
C SER A 71 -19.06 -3.30 -35.38
N PHE A 72 -18.28 -4.38 -35.28
CA PHE A 72 -17.55 -4.94 -36.43
C PHE A 72 -18.47 -5.53 -37.50
N GLN A 73 -19.62 -6.10 -37.11
CA GLN A 73 -20.60 -6.64 -38.06
C GLN A 73 -21.34 -5.53 -38.82
N HIS A 74 -21.49 -4.35 -38.20
CA HIS A 74 -22.13 -3.17 -38.79
C HIS A 74 -21.14 -2.01 -38.83
N ALA A 75 -20.06 -2.15 -39.60
CA ALA A 75 -18.92 -1.22 -39.57
C ALA A 75 -19.25 0.25 -39.87
N SER A 76 -20.38 0.53 -40.55
CA SER A 76 -20.88 1.88 -40.82
C SER A 76 -21.60 2.53 -39.62
N ASP A 77 -21.84 1.78 -38.54
CA ASP A 77 -22.54 2.27 -37.36
C ASP A 77 -21.59 3.00 -36.39
N TRP A 78 -21.42 4.31 -36.61
CA TRP A 78 -20.70 5.21 -35.71
C TRP A 78 -21.23 5.15 -34.26
N PHE A 79 -22.52 4.91 -34.07
CA PHE A 79 -23.13 4.85 -32.75
C PHE A 79 -22.60 3.65 -31.96
N GLY A 80 -22.54 2.46 -32.58
CA GLY A 80 -21.94 1.25 -31.99
C GLY A 80 -20.50 1.46 -31.53
N TRP A 81 -19.67 2.05 -32.39
CA TRP A 81 -18.27 2.38 -32.08
C TRP A 81 -18.15 3.36 -30.91
N THR A 82 -19.00 4.38 -30.87
CA THR A 82 -19.00 5.37 -29.77
C THR A 82 -19.35 4.72 -28.45
N ILE A 83 -20.39 3.88 -28.42
CA ILE A 83 -20.81 3.16 -27.20
C ILE A 83 -19.70 2.20 -26.76
N SER A 84 -19.14 1.39 -27.66
CA SER A 84 -18.04 0.47 -27.34
C SER A 84 -16.84 1.22 -26.74
N ALA A 85 -16.43 2.34 -27.34
CA ALA A 85 -15.33 3.15 -26.83
C ALA A 85 -15.59 3.66 -25.40
N TRP A 86 -16.81 4.16 -25.12
CA TRP A 86 -17.18 4.59 -23.78
C TRP A 86 -17.23 3.45 -22.77
N LEU A 87 -17.73 2.27 -23.15
CA LEU A 87 -17.76 1.12 -22.26
C LEU A 87 -16.36 0.64 -21.90
N TRP A 88 -15.44 0.56 -22.88
CA TRP A 88 -14.03 0.27 -22.61
C TRP A 88 -13.39 1.32 -21.71
N LEU A 89 -13.70 2.59 -21.95
CA LEU A 89 -13.21 3.69 -21.11
C LEU A 89 -13.71 3.55 -19.66
N THR A 90 -14.98 3.18 -19.44
CA THR A 90 -15.54 2.91 -18.12
C THR A 90 -14.79 1.79 -17.39
N VAL A 91 -14.51 0.68 -18.08
CA VAL A 91 -13.74 -0.43 -17.49
C VAL A 91 -12.32 0.00 -17.16
N LEU A 92 -11.67 0.74 -18.06
CA LEU A 92 -10.30 1.23 -17.86
C LEU A 92 -10.22 2.20 -16.67
N PHE A 93 -11.16 3.13 -16.53
CA PHE A 93 -11.19 4.06 -15.40
C PHE A 93 -11.41 3.34 -14.07
N ALA A 94 -12.29 2.34 -14.03
CA ALA A 94 -12.49 1.52 -12.83
C ALA A 94 -11.20 0.80 -12.42
N ASN A 95 -10.56 0.12 -13.36
CA ASN A 95 -9.30 -0.60 -13.10
C ASN A 95 -8.16 0.34 -12.72
N LEU A 96 -8.13 1.55 -13.30
CA LEU A 96 -7.14 2.57 -12.98
C LEU A 96 -7.34 3.11 -11.56
N ALA A 97 -8.57 3.40 -11.15
CA ALA A 97 -8.87 3.84 -9.80
C ALA A 97 -8.42 2.80 -8.75
N GLU A 98 -8.67 1.53 -9.03
CA GLU A 98 -8.23 0.41 -8.18
C GLU A 98 -6.69 0.29 -8.14
N ALA A 99 -6.02 0.35 -9.30
CA ALA A 99 -4.56 0.26 -9.38
C ALA A 99 -3.86 1.43 -8.67
N VAL A 100 -4.41 2.64 -8.77
CA VAL A 100 -3.88 3.83 -8.08
C VAL A 100 -4.00 3.68 -6.56
N ALA A 101 -5.14 3.16 -6.07
CA ALA A 101 -5.33 2.91 -4.65
C ALA A 101 -4.30 1.88 -4.13
N GLU A 102 -4.12 0.75 -4.83
CA GLU A 102 -3.12 -0.27 -4.47
C GLU A 102 -1.68 0.25 -4.55
N GLY A 103 -1.38 1.07 -5.57
CA GLY A 103 -0.06 1.65 -5.76
C GLY A 103 0.38 2.57 -4.62
N ARG A 104 -0.57 3.22 -3.94
CA ARG A 104 -0.29 4.05 -2.75
C ARG A 104 0.14 3.18 -1.56
N GLY A 105 -0.61 2.12 -1.27
CA GLY A 105 -0.27 1.19 -0.19
C GLY A 105 1.10 0.52 -0.40
N LYS A 106 1.36 0.04 -1.63
CA LYS A 106 2.65 -0.57 -2.00
C LYS A 106 3.82 0.42 -1.87
N ALA A 107 3.64 1.67 -2.28
CA ALA A 107 4.71 2.68 -2.20
C ALA A 107 5.15 3.00 -0.75
N GLN A 108 4.21 2.99 0.19
CA GLN A 108 4.51 3.19 1.60
C GLN A 108 5.30 1.99 2.18
N ALA A 109 4.90 0.76 1.82
CA ALA A 109 5.62 -0.45 2.20
C ALA A 109 7.03 -0.53 1.59
N ASP A 110 7.17 -0.20 0.30
CA ASP A 110 8.46 -0.16 -0.40
C ASP A 110 9.46 0.79 0.27
N THR A 111 8.97 1.90 0.83
CA THR A 111 9.82 2.88 1.54
C THR A 111 10.38 2.28 2.83
N LEU A 112 9.55 1.57 3.61
CA LEU A 112 9.97 0.85 4.81
C LEU A 112 10.95 -0.29 4.48
N ARG A 113 10.69 -1.04 3.40
CA ARG A 113 11.55 -2.14 2.94
C ARG A 113 12.93 -1.66 2.47
N LYS A 114 13.00 -0.53 1.77
CA LYS A 114 14.28 0.07 1.33
C LYS A 114 15.13 0.50 2.52
N ALA A 115 14.53 1.15 3.51
CA ALA A 115 15.24 1.56 4.72
C ALA A 115 15.93 0.39 5.45
N LYS A 116 15.38 -0.83 5.36
CA LYS A 116 15.97 -2.05 5.93
C LYS A 116 17.10 -2.65 5.09
N THR A 117 16.98 -2.60 3.76
CA THR A 117 17.88 -3.36 2.86
C THR A 117 19.30 -2.78 2.82
N ASP A 118 19.44 -1.48 3.11
CA ASP A 118 20.72 -0.78 3.05
C ASP A 118 21.55 -0.88 4.35
N THR A 119 21.05 -1.55 5.39
CA THR A 119 21.79 -1.66 6.67
C THR A 119 22.91 -2.71 6.57
N ILE A 120 24.15 -2.26 6.74
CA ILE A 120 25.34 -3.12 6.84
C ILE A 120 25.54 -3.51 8.30
N ALA A 121 25.69 -4.80 8.57
CA ALA A 121 25.95 -5.36 9.90
C ALA A 121 27.44 -5.71 10.07
N ARG A 122 28.01 -5.43 11.24
CA ARG A 122 29.33 -5.91 11.64
C ARG A 122 29.19 -7.21 12.44
N ARG A 123 29.28 -8.36 11.77
CA ARG A 123 29.17 -9.67 12.42
C ARG A 123 30.51 -10.05 13.06
N LEU A 124 30.45 -10.45 14.33
CA LEU A 124 31.58 -10.95 15.09
C LEU A 124 31.73 -12.47 14.86
N LEU A 125 32.88 -12.87 14.35
CA LEU A 125 33.24 -14.26 14.11
C LEU A 125 33.77 -14.92 15.40
N LYS A 126 33.82 -16.25 15.41
CA LYS A 126 34.30 -17.03 16.58
C LYS A 126 35.78 -16.80 16.91
N ASP A 127 36.55 -16.29 15.96
CA ASP A 127 37.97 -15.93 16.11
C ASP A 127 38.15 -14.50 16.66
N GLY A 128 37.07 -13.78 16.92
CA GLY A 128 37.08 -12.40 17.41
C GLY A 128 37.24 -11.35 16.32
N THR A 129 37.28 -11.74 15.03
CA THR A 129 37.32 -10.79 13.92
C THR A 129 35.92 -10.30 13.56
N GLU A 130 35.84 -9.08 13.03
CA GLU A 130 34.59 -8.48 12.57
C GLU A 130 34.52 -8.53 11.03
N GLU A 131 33.40 -8.99 10.49
CA GLU A 131 33.12 -8.98 9.05
C GLU A 131 31.88 -8.13 8.74
N GLN A 132 31.91 -7.41 7.62
CA GLN A 132 30.75 -6.64 7.16
C GLN A 132 29.87 -7.51 6.27
N VAL A 133 28.63 -7.72 6.70
CA VAL A 133 27.61 -8.48 5.96
C VAL A 133 26.33 -7.67 5.84
N PRO A 134 25.54 -7.84 4.77
CA PRO A 134 24.20 -7.24 4.71
C PRO A 134 23.36 -7.72 5.91
N GLY A 135 22.56 -6.83 6.50
CA GLY A 135 21.68 -7.21 7.62
C GLY A 135 20.70 -8.34 7.27
N THR A 136 20.37 -8.51 5.99
CA THR A 136 19.55 -9.62 5.47
C THR A 136 20.23 -10.99 5.49
N ALA A 137 21.56 -11.04 5.62
CA ALA A 137 22.34 -12.27 5.70
C ALA A 137 22.52 -12.79 7.15
N LEU A 138 22.07 -12.02 8.14
CA LEU A 138 22.15 -12.40 9.56
C LEU A 138 21.21 -13.57 9.87
N THR A 139 21.68 -14.49 10.70
CA THR A 139 20.92 -15.65 11.17
C THR A 139 20.85 -15.71 12.69
N ILE A 140 19.90 -16.49 13.23
CA ILE A 140 19.77 -16.65 14.69
C ILE A 140 21.09 -17.17 15.27
N GLY A 141 21.55 -16.48 16.31
CA GLY A 141 22.78 -16.81 17.02
C GLY A 141 24.01 -16.06 16.52
N ASP A 142 23.92 -15.33 15.40
CA ASP A 142 24.99 -14.42 14.97
C ASP A 142 25.20 -13.32 16.02
N LEU A 143 26.46 -12.98 16.27
CA LEU A 143 26.85 -11.88 17.15
C LEU A 143 27.15 -10.66 16.28
N VAL A 144 26.60 -9.51 16.62
CA VAL A 144 26.75 -8.27 15.87
C VAL A 144 27.25 -7.18 16.79
N VAL A 145 28.24 -6.43 16.32
CA VAL A 145 28.81 -5.29 17.03
C VAL A 145 28.14 -4.02 16.53
N CYS A 146 27.59 -3.23 17.44
CA CYS A 146 27.09 -1.89 17.17
C CYS A 146 27.75 -0.88 18.10
N GLU A 147 28.12 0.27 17.54
CA GLU A 147 28.68 1.41 18.26
C GLU A 147 27.80 2.65 18.10
N ALA A 148 28.06 3.68 18.90
CA ALA A 148 27.37 4.96 18.80
C ALA A 148 27.32 5.48 17.34
N GLY A 149 26.10 5.70 16.84
CA GLY A 149 25.81 6.12 15.47
C GLY A 149 25.25 5.01 14.58
N ASP A 150 25.50 3.74 14.93
CA ASP A 150 25.04 2.60 14.13
C ASP A 150 23.55 2.35 14.29
N VAL A 151 22.96 1.81 13.22
CA VAL A 151 21.60 1.26 13.22
C VAL A 151 21.68 -0.22 13.53
N ILE A 152 20.88 -0.68 14.49
CA ILE A 152 20.82 -2.10 14.86
C ILE A 152 20.25 -2.89 13.66
N PRO A 153 20.99 -3.86 13.09
CA PRO A 153 20.60 -4.48 11.82
C PRO A 153 19.52 -5.56 11.94
N GLY A 154 19.24 -6.07 13.15
CA GLY A 154 18.22 -7.07 13.40
C GLY A 154 17.85 -7.20 14.88
N ASP A 155 16.72 -7.84 15.17
CA ASP A 155 16.25 -8.03 16.54
C ASP A 155 17.13 -9.05 17.28
N GLY A 156 17.43 -8.75 18.54
CA GLY A 156 18.34 -9.55 19.33
C GLY A 156 18.38 -9.15 20.80
N ASP A 157 19.26 -9.81 21.54
CA ASP A 157 19.55 -9.47 22.94
C ASP A 157 21.00 -9.01 23.07
N VAL A 158 21.24 -7.96 23.86
CA VAL A 158 22.58 -7.50 24.23
C VAL A 158 23.22 -8.56 25.11
N VAL A 159 24.35 -9.12 24.65
CA VAL A 159 25.14 -10.11 25.39
C VAL A 159 26.39 -9.52 26.02
N GLU A 160 26.84 -8.36 25.54
CA GLU A 160 28.00 -7.63 26.09
C GLU A 160 27.80 -6.12 25.97
N GLY A 161 28.15 -5.39 27.02
CA GLY A 161 28.13 -3.94 27.06
C GLY A 161 26.80 -3.33 27.54
N VAL A 162 26.80 -1.99 27.58
CA VAL A 162 25.65 -1.16 27.94
C VAL A 162 25.66 0.04 27.01
N ALA A 163 24.50 0.38 26.43
CA ALA A 163 24.35 1.53 25.53
C ALA A 163 22.97 2.18 25.69
N SER A 164 22.89 3.45 25.32
CA SER A 164 21.62 4.13 25.08
C SER A 164 21.17 3.93 23.63
N VAL A 165 19.89 3.64 23.42
CA VAL A 165 19.29 3.37 22.11
C VAL A 165 18.11 4.30 21.86
N ASP A 166 18.04 4.85 20.66
CA ASP A 166 16.92 5.63 20.14
C ASP A 166 15.87 4.70 19.51
N GLU A 167 14.75 4.53 20.20
CA GLU A 167 13.62 3.71 19.75
C GLU A 167 12.50 4.54 19.10
N SER A 168 12.76 5.82 18.77
CA SER A 168 11.76 6.74 18.21
C SER A 168 11.12 6.23 16.92
N ALA A 169 11.85 5.45 16.12
CA ALA A 169 11.34 4.82 14.91
C ALA A 169 10.19 3.82 15.17
N ILE A 170 10.07 3.31 16.39
CA ILE A 170 9.11 2.28 16.78
C ILE A 170 8.10 2.82 17.78
N THR A 171 8.56 3.46 18.85
CA THR A 171 7.71 3.95 19.94
C THR A 171 7.14 5.34 19.67
N GLY A 172 7.78 6.11 18.78
CA GLY A 172 7.44 7.52 18.55
C GLY A 172 7.93 8.47 19.65
N GLU A 173 8.60 7.96 20.69
CA GLU A 173 9.17 8.76 21.76
C GLU A 173 10.66 9.00 21.51
N SER A 174 11.11 10.26 21.60
CA SER A 174 12.51 10.64 21.37
C SER A 174 13.43 10.45 22.58
N ALA A 175 12.93 9.88 23.68
CA ALA A 175 13.72 9.67 24.90
C ALA A 175 14.63 8.43 24.74
N PRO A 176 15.95 8.55 24.94
CA PRO A 176 16.86 7.40 24.88
C PRO A 176 16.53 6.34 25.94
N VAL A 177 16.58 5.07 25.54
CA VAL A 177 16.37 3.92 26.43
C VAL A 177 17.68 3.18 26.64
N ILE A 178 18.02 2.85 27.88
CA ILE A 178 19.24 2.11 28.22
C ILE A 178 19.02 0.61 28.02
N ARG A 179 19.94 -0.02 27.28
CA ARG A 179 19.99 -1.46 27.00
C ARG A 179 21.30 -2.03 27.51
N GLU A 180 21.23 -3.11 28.27
CA GLU A 180 22.38 -3.69 28.98
C GLU A 180 22.41 -5.21 28.92
N SER A 181 23.61 -5.79 28.94
CA SER A 181 23.79 -7.24 29.01
C SER A 181 23.38 -7.82 30.37
N GLY A 182 22.75 -9.00 30.37
CA GLY A 182 22.55 -9.82 31.58
C GLY A 182 21.39 -9.40 32.49
N GLY A 183 20.53 -8.48 32.05
CA GLY A 183 19.32 -8.08 32.77
C GLY A 183 18.05 -8.09 31.91
N ASP A 184 16.94 -7.62 32.47
CA ASP A 184 15.63 -7.56 31.80
C ASP A 184 15.58 -6.54 30.64
N ARG A 185 16.60 -5.69 30.52
CA ARG A 185 16.72 -4.64 29.48
C ARG A 185 17.67 -5.02 28.34
N CYS A 186 17.93 -6.31 28.15
CA CYS A 186 18.84 -6.77 27.09
C CYS A 186 18.21 -6.77 25.69
N ALA A 187 16.89 -6.89 25.56
CA ALA A 187 16.24 -6.96 24.25
C ALA A 187 16.37 -5.65 23.46
N VAL A 188 16.79 -5.74 22.20
CA VAL A 188 16.92 -4.62 21.25
C VAL A 188 16.19 -4.93 19.96
N THR A 189 15.70 -3.88 19.29
CA THR A 189 14.92 -4.02 18.07
C THR A 189 15.68 -3.48 16.87
N GLY A 190 15.67 -4.23 15.75
CA GLY A 190 16.28 -3.81 14.50
C GLY A 190 15.66 -2.53 13.96
N GLY A 191 16.48 -1.67 13.36
CA GLY A 191 16.08 -0.36 12.84
C GLY A 191 16.18 0.78 13.85
N THR A 192 16.41 0.48 15.13
CA THR A 192 16.72 1.49 16.16
C THR A 192 18.19 1.92 16.09
N LYS A 193 18.53 3.11 16.62
CA LYS A 193 19.89 3.67 16.53
C LYS A 193 20.59 3.61 17.89
N VAL A 194 21.83 3.13 17.91
CA VAL A 194 22.69 3.19 19.10
C VAL A 194 23.22 4.62 19.26
N LEU A 195 23.05 5.21 20.44
CA LEU A 195 23.43 6.59 20.73
C LEU A 195 24.74 6.70 21.53
N SER A 196 25.06 5.70 22.36
CA SER A 196 26.27 5.70 23.18
C SER A 196 26.93 4.33 23.24
N ASP A 197 28.24 4.34 23.48
CA ASP A 197 29.04 3.16 23.80
C ASP A 197 29.05 2.06 22.71
N ARG A 198 29.59 0.90 23.06
CA ARG A 198 29.69 -0.29 22.20
C ARG A 198 28.92 -1.43 22.84
N ILE A 199 28.07 -2.09 22.06
CA ILE A 199 27.31 -3.28 22.48
C ILE A 199 27.48 -4.42 21.49
N VAL A 200 27.47 -5.65 22.02
CA VAL A 200 27.40 -6.88 21.22
C VAL A 200 26.01 -7.47 21.37
N ILE A 201 25.34 -7.68 20.24
CA ILE A 201 23.97 -8.13 20.15
C ILE A 201 23.96 -9.53 19.56
N LYS A 202 23.29 -10.47 20.20
CA LYS A 202 23.02 -11.79 19.66
C LYS A 202 21.67 -11.79 18.96
N ILE A 203 21.65 -12.08 17.66
CA ILE A 203 20.42 -12.12 16.87
C ILE A 203 19.52 -13.26 17.38
N THR A 204 18.29 -12.92 17.72
CA THR A 204 17.29 -13.87 18.26
C THR A 204 16.21 -14.22 17.24
N THR A 205 16.03 -13.38 16.23
CA THR A 205 14.92 -13.50 15.28
C THR A 205 15.42 -13.84 13.87
N LYS A 206 14.67 -14.67 13.14
CA LYS A 206 15.00 -15.02 11.76
C LYS A 206 14.72 -13.85 10.81
N PRO A 207 15.45 -13.75 9.68
CA PRO A 207 15.05 -12.87 8.59
C PRO A 207 13.60 -13.14 8.17
N GLY A 208 12.78 -12.10 8.07
CA GLY A 208 11.35 -12.20 7.74
C GLY A 208 10.42 -12.25 8.96
N GLU A 209 10.95 -12.44 10.17
CA GLU A 209 10.18 -12.47 11.41
C GLU A 209 10.50 -11.30 12.35
N THR A 210 11.41 -10.38 11.98
CA THR A 210 11.78 -9.21 12.79
C THR A 210 10.59 -8.30 13.06
N PHE A 211 10.68 -7.42 14.06
CA PHE A 211 9.63 -6.46 14.42
C PHE A 211 9.26 -5.59 13.22
N ILE A 212 10.26 -5.07 12.49
CA ILE A 212 10.04 -4.32 11.26
C ILE A 212 9.44 -5.22 10.16
N ASP A 213 9.87 -6.48 10.03
CA ASP A 213 9.22 -7.41 9.08
C ASP A 213 7.77 -7.70 9.46
N ARG A 214 7.43 -7.77 10.75
CA ARG A 214 6.04 -7.89 11.21
C ARG A 214 5.24 -6.61 10.93
N MET A 215 5.83 -5.42 11.09
CA MET A 215 5.19 -4.17 10.68
C MET A 215 4.98 -4.11 9.17
N ILE A 216 6.00 -4.47 8.38
CA ILE A 216 5.90 -4.58 6.92
C ILE A 216 4.81 -5.60 6.56
N ASN A 217 4.78 -6.78 7.18
CA ASN A 217 3.74 -7.78 6.95
C ASN A 217 2.36 -7.31 7.43
N LEU A 218 2.25 -6.44 8.43
CA LEU A 218 0.96 -5.84 8.80
C LEU A 218 0.48 -4.84 7.74
N VAL A 219 1.41 -4.16 7.06
CA VAL A 219 1.12 -3.19 5.99
C VAL A 219 0.93 -3.87 4.62
N GLU A 220 1.79 -4.84 4.26
CA GLU A 220 1.80 -5.60 3.00
C GLU A 220 0.89 -6.84 3.05
N GLY A 221 0.86 -7.50 4.20
CA GLY A 221 0.43 -8.90 4.39
C GLY A 221 -0.75 -9.05 5.36
N ALA A 222 -1.41 -7.97 5.79
CA ALA A 222 -2.84 -8.06 5.99
C ALA A 222 -3.40 -8.43 4.61
N ALA A 223 -3.46 -9.74 4.32
CA ALA A 223 -4.20 -10.29 3.20
C ALA A 223 -5.62 -9.77 3.41
N ARG A 224 -5.88 -8.58 2.84
CA ARG A 224 -6.99 -7.74 3.28
C ARG A 224 -8.23 -8.47 2.86
N GLN A 225 -8.79 -9.20 3.82
CA GLN A 225 -10.08 -9.81 3.62
C GLN A 225 -11.04 -8.65 3.44
N LYS A 226 -11.93 -8.80 2.47
CA LYS A 226 -13.00 -7.82 2.26
C LYS A 226 -13.70 -7.62 3.60
N THR A 227 -13.82 -6.36 4.03
CA THR A 227 -14.50 -6.06 5.29
C THR A 227 -15.95 -6.59 5.23
N PRO A 228 -16.60 -6.93 6.35
CA PRO A 228 -17.97 -7.41 6.34
C PRO A 228 -18.93 -6.48 5.57
N ASN A 229 -18.72 -5.17 5.69
CA ASN A 229 -19.48 -4.17 4.93
C ASN A 229 -19.19 -4.22 3.42
N GLU A 230 -17.93 -4.43 3.02
CA GLU A 230 -17.55 -4.60 1.60
C GLU A 230 -18.15 -5.89 1.00
N ILE A 231 -18.25 -6.97 1.78
CA ILE A 231 -18.92 -8.21 1.37
C ILE A 231 -20.41 -7.97 1.19
N ALA A 232 -21.07 -7.37 2.19
CA ALA A 232 -22.50 -7.08 2.15
C ALA A 232 -22.87 -6.20 0.95
N LEU A 233 -22.08 -5.15 0.70
CA LEU A 233 -22.29 -4.27 -0.45
C LEU A 233 -22.07 -5.01 -1.77
N ASN A 234 -21.03 -5.83 -1.90
CA ASN A 234 -20.81 -6.64 -3.11
C ASN A 234 -21.99 -7.58 -3.40
N ILE A 235 -22.57 -8.20 -2.37
CA ILE A 235 -23.76 -9.06 -2.52
C ILE A 235 -24.96 -8.23 -3.01
N LEU A 236 -25.19 -7.05 -2.43
CA LEU A 236 -26.26 -6.15 -2.84
C LEU A 236 -26.10 -5.71 -4.31
N LEU A 237 -24.91 -5.26 -4.69
CA LEU A 237 -24.62 -4.80 -6.05
C LEU A 237 -24.74 -5.95 -7.06
N ALA A 238 -24.27 -7.15 -6.71
CA ALA A 238 -24.44 -8.34 -7.55
C ALA A 238 -25.92 -8.71 -7.73
N SER A 239 -26.70 -8.66 -6.66
CA SER A 239 -28.15 -8.95 -6.70
C SER A 239 -28.89 -7.94 -7.59
N LEU A 240 -28.59 -6.64 -7.44
CA LEU A 240 -29.18 -5.59 -8.26
C LEU A 240 -28.77 -5.71 -9.75
N THR A 241 -27.52 -6.11 -9.99
CA THR A 241 -27.01 -6.39 -11.35
C THR A 241 -27.78 -7.52 -12.01
N ILE A 242 -28.08 -8.61 -11.28
CA ILE A 242 -28.89 -9.72 -11.78
C ILE A 242 -30.30 -9.24 -12.12
N VAL A 243 -30.92 -8.45 -11.24
CA VAL A 243 -32.25 -7.88 -11.48
C VAL A 243 -32.29 -7.04 -12.76
N PHE A 244 -31.34 -6.12 -12.95
CA PHE A 244 -31.28 -5.31 -14.16
C PHE A 244 -30.92 -6.11 -15.40
N LEU A 245 -30.08 -7.13 -15.28
CA LEU A 245 -29.76 -8.04 -16.39
C LEU A 245 -31.02 -8.76 -16.87
N LEU A 246 -31.83 -9.30 -15.96
CA LEU A 246 -33.10 -9.95 -16.31
C LEU A 246 -34.12 -8.95 -16.86
N ALA A 247 -34.19 -7.74 -16.29
CA ALA A 247 -35.08 -6.69 -16.77
C ALA A 247 -34.75 -6.29 -18.22
N VAL A 248 -33.47 -6.09 -18.56
CA VAL A 248 -33.05 -5.73 -19.91
C VAL A 248 -33.17 -6.92 -20.87
N ALA A 249 -32.82 -8.13 -20.43
CA ALA A 249 -32.90 -9.34 -21.26
C ALA A 249 -34.34 -9.70 -21.67
N THR A 250 -35.35 -9.23 -20.93
CA THR A 250 -36.77 -9.45 -21.24
C THR A 250 -37.37 -8.35 -22.12
N LEU A 251 -36.66 -7.24 -22.42
CA LEU A 251 -37.15 -6.21 -23.32
C LEU A 251 -37.31 -6.63 -24.79
N PRO A 252 -36.42 -7.45 -25.40
CA PRO A 252 -36.55 -7.86 -26.80
C PRO A 252 -37.91 -8.46 -27.19
N PRO A 253 -38.50 -9.43 -26.44
CA PRO A 253 -39.82 -9.97 -26.80
C PRO A 253 -40.93 -8.92 -26.70
N PHE A 254 -40.89 -8.01 -25.72
CA PHE A 254 -41.88 -6.92 -25.62
C PHE A 254 -41.75 -5.91 -26.76
N ALA A 255 -40.52 -5.54 -27.12
CA ALA A 255 -40.25 -4.64 -28.25
C ALA A 255 -40.75 -5.25 -29.56
N ASN A 256 -40.45 -6.53 -29.80
CA ASN A 256 -40.90 -7.26 -30.98
C ASN A 256 -42.43 -7.34 -31.05
N PHE A 257 -43.11 -7.57 -29.93
CA PHE A 257 -44.58 -7.55 -29.86
C PHE A 257 -45.15 -6.17 -30.20
N ALA A 258 -44.49 -5.09 -29.78
CA ALA A 258 -44.86 -3.72 -30.11
C ALA A 258 -44.47 -3.27 -31.54
N GLY A 259 -43.89 -4.15 -32.36
CA GLY A 259 -43.47 -3.83 -33.73
C GLY A 259 -42.17 -3.03 -33.82
N THR A 260 -41.35 -3.05 -32.77
CA THR A 260 -40.06 -2.35 -32.71
C THR A 260 -38.91 -3.34 -32.50
N HIS A 261 -37.70 -2.99 -32.94
CA HIS A 261 -36.51 -3.81 -32.73
C HIS A 261 -35.46 -3.02 -31.95
N LEU A 262 -35.03 -3.57 -30.82
CA LEU A 262 -33.94 -3.02 -30.02
C LEU A 262 -32.62 -3.67 -30.44
N THR A 263 -31.63 -2.85 -30.78
CA THR A 263 -30.31 -3.37 -31.12
C THR A 263 -29.60 -3.86 -29.87
N MET A 264 -28.72 -4.85 -30.04
CA MET A 264 -27.91 -5.36 -28.93
C MET A 264 -27.05 -4.26 -28.28
N VAL A 265 -26.57 -3.31 -29.07
CA VAL A 265 -25.81 -2.15 -28.58
C VAL A 265 -26.63 -1.31 -27.60
N VAL A 266 -27.89 -1.02 -27.94
CA VAL A 266 -28.79 -0.24 -27.07
C VAL A 266 -29.11 -0.98 -25.79
N LEU A 267 -29.36 -2.30 -25.87
CA LEU A 267 -29.63 -3.13 -24.69
C LEU A 267 -28.43 -3.16 -23.74
N VAL A 268 -27.22 -3.35 -24.26
CA VAL A 268 -26.00 -3.33 -23.44
C VAL A 268 -25.76 -1.94 -22.85
N ALA A 269 -25.92 -0.86 -23.63
CA ALA A 269 -25.79 0.50 -23.13
C ALA A 269 -26.78 0.79 -21.99
N LEU A 270 -28.05 0.41 -22.17
CA LEU A 270 -29.08 0.54 -21.13
C LEU A 270 -28.71 -0.26 -19.87
N LEU A 271 -28.28 -1.50 -20.03
CA LEU A 271 -27.88 -2.36 -18.90
C LEU A 271 -26.75 -1.71 -18.10
N VAL A 272 -25.70 -1.22 -18.77
CA VAL A 272 -24.55 -0.59 -18.10
C VAL A 272 -24.94 0.72 -17.41
N CYS A 273 -25.85 1.50 -18.00
CA CYS A 273 -26.37 2.73 -17.39
C CYS A 273 -27.22 2.46 -16.13
N LEU A 274 -27.86 1.30 -16.03
CA LEU A 274 -28.69 0.94 -14.86
C LEU A 274 -27.87 0.32 -13.74
N ILE A 275 -26.87 -0.51 -14.08
CA ILE A 275 -26.02 -1.16 -13.09
C ILE A 275 -25.23 -0.09 -12.30
N PRO A 276 -25.06 -0.25 -10.96
CA PRO A 276 -24.36 0.70 -10.09
C PRO A 276 -22.84 0.63 -10.27
N THR A 277 -22.38 0.92 -11.49
CA THR A 277 -20.98 0.83 -11.93
C THR A 277 -20.07 1.77 -11.15
N THR A 278 -20.53 2.97 -10.81
CA THR A 278 -19.78 3.94 -10.00
C THR A 278 -19.38 3.35 -8.64
N ILE A 279 -20.33 2.72 -7.94
CA ILE A 279 -20.06 2.15 -6.61
C ILE A 279 -19.29 0.84 -6.76
N GLY A 280 -19.66 -0.01 -7.72
CA GLY A 280 -18.98 -1.29 -7.96
C GLY A 280 -17.52 -1.14 -8.36
N ALA A 281 -17.17 -0.10 -9.09
CA ALA A 281 -15.79 0.23 -9.47
C ALA A 281 -14.98 0.83 -8.31
N LEU A 282 -15.58 1.73 -7.52
CA LEU A 282 -14.86 2.50 -6.51
C LEU A 282 -14.79 1.81 -5.14
N LEU A 283 -15.65 0.83 -4.87
CA LEU A 283 -15.67 0.12 -3.58
C LEU A 283 -14.29 -0.48 -3.24
N SER A 284 -13.66 -1.14 -4.21
CA SER A 284 -12.34 -1.72 -4.02
C SER A 284 -11.27 -0.64 -3.78
N ALA A 285 -11.34 0.49 -4.49
CA ALA A 285 -10.41 1.60 -4.30
C ALA A 285 -10.56 2.26 -2.91
N ILE A 286 -11.80 2.44 -2.43
CA ILE A 286 -12.09 3.02 -1.11
C ILE A 286 -11.62 2.11 0.02
N GLY A 287 -11.74 0.79 -0.15
CA GLY A 287 -11.22 -0.14 0.84
C GLY A 287 -9.69 -0.08 1.00
N ILE A 288 -8.98 0.33 -0.06
CA ILE A 288 -7.52 0.26 -0.12
C ILE A 288 -6.85 1.56 0.35
N ALA A 289 -7.56 2.71 0.27
CA ALA A 289 -7.11 4.01 0.76
C ALA A 289 -7.34 4.18 2.27
#